data_AF-A0A4P7XLC8-F1
#
_entry.id   AF-A0A4P7XLC8-F1
#
_cell.length_a   1.000
_cell.length_b   1.000
_cell.length_c   1.000
_cell.angle_alpha   90.00
_cell.angle_beta   90.00
_cell.angle_gamma   90.00
#
_symmetry.space_group_name_H-M   'P 1'
#
loop_
_entity.id
_entity.type
_entity.pdbx_description
1 polymer ?
#
loop_
_entity_poly.entity_id
_entity_poly.type
_entity_poly.pdbx_seq_one_letter_code
_entity_poly.pdbx_strand_id
1 'polypeptide(L)'
;MNTIPLEIVFAFAAVAGMGTAILSLFTLRLTLTRRLKKKLKPSGDYWETGTLDFGFFNTFIFAYACTLPFVPRSEYYRILYKDLDVKRFATLFEKGAAYAMVTGFLVFFISIPFFYWFKP
;
A
#
# COMPACT_ATOMS: atom_id res chain seq x y z
N MET A 1 -9.45 -9.03 38.57
CA MET A 1 -8.71 -8.81 37.31
C MET A 1 -9.64 -9.19 36.17
N ASN A 2 -10.02 -8.25 35.31
CA ASN A 2 -10.80 -8.55 34.11
C ASN A 2 -9.84 -9.20 33.09
N THR A 3 -9.94 -10.51 32.91
CA THR A 3 -9.20 -11.23 31.88
C THR A 3 -9.85 -10.93 30.53
N ILE A 4 -9.24 -10.06 29.74
CA ILE A 4 -9.67 -9.81 28.37
C ILE A 4 -9.34 -11.07 27.55
N PRO A 5 -10.33 -11.72 26.90
CA PRO A 5 -10.08 -12.88 26.07
C PRO A 5 -9.20 -12.52 24.87
N LEU A 6 -8.30 -13.43 24.52
CA LEU A 6 -7.27 -13.22 23.50
C LEU A 6 -7.88 -12.93 22.11
N GLU A 7 -9.05 -13.51 21.82
CA GLU A 7 -9.84 -13.25 20.62
C GLU A 7 -10.19 -11.76 20.45
N ILE A 8 -10.53 -11.07 21.55
CA ILE A 8 -10.86 -9.64 21.51
C ILE A 8 -9.61 -8.82 21.15
N VAL A 9 -8.44 -9.18 21.71
CA VAL A 9 -7.17 -8.51 21.40
C VAL A 9 -6.83 -8.66 19.92
N PHE A 10 -6.95 -9.87 19.37
CA PHE A 10 -6.72 -10.11 17.95
C PHE A 10 -7.75 -9.45 17.05
N ALA A 11 -9.00 -9.33 17.50
CA ALA A 11 -10.02 -8.58 16.77
C ALA A 11 -9.68 -7.09 16.66
N PHE A 12 -9.27 -6.46 17.75
CA PHE A 12 -8.79 -5.08 17.71
C PHE A 12 -7.56 -4.93 16.81
N ALA A 13 -6.60 -5.85 16.89
CA ALA A 13 -5.41 -5.83 16.03
C ALA A 13 -5.76 -5.97 14.54
N ALA A 14 -6.69 -6.87 14.19
CA ALA A 14 -7.15 -7.07 12.82
C ALA A 14 -7.83 -5.81 12.27
N VAL A 15 -8.77 -5.23 13.04
CA VAL A 15 -9.49 -4.00 12.65
C VAL A 15 -8.53 -2.82 12.53
N ALA A 16 -7.63 -2.65 13.49
CA ALA A 16 -6.61 -1.61 13.44
C ALA A 16 -5.69 -1.77 12.23
N GLY A 17 -5.20 -3.00 11.97
CA GLY A 17 -4.36 -3.31 10.82
C GLY A 17 -5.05 -3.00 9.50
N MET A 18 -6.30 -3.43 9.32
CA MET A 18 -7.08 -3.12 8.13
C MET A 18 -7.37 -1.62 7.99
N GLY A 19 -7.73 -0.95 9.08
CA GLY A 19 -7.97 0.50 9.09
C GLY A 19 -6.71 1.28 8.69
N THR A 20 -5.56 0.94 9.25
CA THR A 20 -4.26 1.51 8.86
C THR A 20 -3.94 1.22 7.40
N ALA A 21 -4.21 0.01 6.92
CA ALA A 21 -3.94 -0.37 5.53
C ALA A 21 -4.76 0.47 4.55
N ILE A 22 -6.06 0.58 4.80
CA ILE A 22 -7.00 1.36 3.98
C ILE A 22 -6.62 2.84 4.00
N LEU A 23 -6.38 3.41 5.19
CA LEU A 23 -6.00 4.83 5.31
C LEU A 23 -4.67 5.11 4.58
N SER A 24 -3.71 4.22 4.71
CA SER A 24 -2.41 4.33 4.03
C SER A 24 -2.56 4.23 2.51
N LEU A 25 -3.41 3.33 2.01
CA LEU A 25 -3.73 3.21 0.60
C LEU A 25 -4.37 4.49 0.05
N PHE A 26 -5.35 5.06 0.77
CA PHE A 26 -6.01 6.30 0.37
C PHE A 26 -5.03 7.49 0.38
N THR A 27 -4.20 7.61 1.40
CA THR A 27 -3.21 8.70 1.50
C THR A 27 -2.13 8.58 0.43
N LEU A 28 -1.64 7.37 0.14
CA LEU A 28 -0.75 7.10 -1.00
C LEU A 28 -1.38 7.52 -2.31
N ARG A 29 -2.61 7.09 -2.56
CA ARG A 29 -3.32 7.43 -3.78
C ARG A 29 -3.43 8.95 -3.94
N LEU A 30 -3.92 9.65 -2.91
CA LEU A 30 -4.06 11.10 -2.93
C LEU A 30 -2.73 11.83 -3.17
N THR A 31 -1.67 11.40 -2.49
CA THR A 31 -0.34 12.03 -2.61
C THR A 31 0.29 11.79 -3.98
N LEU A 32 0.25 10.55 -4.48
CA LEU A 32 0.76 10.18 -5.80
C LEU A 32 -0.02 10.90 -6.91
N THR A 33 -1.36 10.86 -6.87
CA THR A 33 -2.20 11.59 -7.83
C THR A 33 -1.91 13.09 -7.81
N ARG A 34 -1.77 13.71 -6.61
CA ARG A 34 -1.48 15.15 -6.50
C ARG A 34 -0.10 15.51 -7.06
N ARG A 35 0.93 14.71 -6.79
CA ARG A 35 2.29 14.96 -7.30
C ARG A 35 2.42 14.73 -8.79
N LEU A 36 1.72 13.73 -9.33
CA LEU A 36 1.75 13.44 -10.77
C LEU A 36 0.92 14.45 -11.57
N LYS A 37 -0.21 14.92 -11.05
CA LYS A 37 -0.94 16.07 -11.62
C LYS A 37 -0.09 17.34 -11.65
N LYS A 38 0.76 17.56 -10.64
CA LYS A 38 1.73 18.67 -10.63
C LYS A 38 2.91 18.49 -11.58
N LYS A 39 3.12 17.29 -12.14
CA LYS A 39 4.13 16.99 -13.17
C LYS A 39 3.52 16.91 -14.59
N LEU A 40 2.34 17.52 -14.81
CA LEU A 40 1.83 17.80 -16.15
C LEU A 40 2.86 18.64 -16.92
N LYS A 41 3.03 18.36 -18.22
CA LYS A 41 3.84 19.21 -19.09
C LYS A 41 3.23 20.63 -19.11
N PRO A 42 4.05 21.69 -19.27
CA PRO A 42 3.55 23.06 -19.44
C PRO A 42 2.59 23.25 -20.62
N SER A 43 2.56 22.31 -21.58
CA SER A 43 1.66 22.31 -22.74
C SER A 43 0.23 21.84 -22.43
N GLY A 44 -0.03 21.28 -21.24
CA GLY A 44 -1.32 20.67 -20.92
C GLY A 44 -1.47 19.20 -21.37
N ASP A 45 -0.46 18.64 -22.05
CA ASP A 45 -0.47 17.25 -22.49
C ASP A 45 -0.02 16.26 -21.41
N TYR A 46 -0.63 15.08 -21.42
CA TYR A 46 -0.17 13.93 -20.63
C TYR A 46 1.16 13.39 -21.19
N TRP A 47 1.92 12.68 -20.35
CA TRP A 47 3.07 11.91 -20.82
C TRP A 47 2.59 10.82 -21.81
N GLU A 48 3.23 10.72 -22.98
CA GLU A 48 2.84 9.82 -24.09
C GLU A 48 2.82 8.33 -23.71
N THR A 49 3.36 7.96 -22.56
CA THR A 49 3.30 6.59 -22.03
C THR A 49 1.94 6.21 -21.45
N GLY A 50 0.97 7.13 -21.41
CA GLY A 50 -0.39 6.85 -20.94
C GLY A 50 -0.44 6.70 -19.43
N THR A 51 -1.10 7.65 -18.77
CA THR A 51 -1.90 7.39 -17.57
C THR A 51 -1.33 6.37 -16.58
N LEU A 52 -0.31 6.75 -15.81
CA LEU A 52 -0.21 6.21 -14.45
C LEU A 52 -1.32 6.83 -13.61
N ASP A 53 -2.57 6.50 -13.98
CA ASP A 53 -3.69 6.72 -13.12
C ASP A 53 -3.48 5.77 -11.96
N PHE A 54 -3.12 6.33 -10.81
CA PHE A 54 -2.99 5.60 -9.58
C PHE A 54 -4.40 5.24 -9.09
N GLY A 55 -5.06 4.35 -9.84
CA GLY A 55 -6.16 3.56 -9.34
C GLY A 55 -5.69 2.76 -8.12
N PHE A 56 -6.64 2.17 -7.40
CA PHE A 56 -6.32 1.40 -6.20
C PHE A 56 -5.30 0.28 -6.50
N PHE A 57 -5.45 -0.45 -7.62
CA PHE A 57 -4.51 -1.49 -8.03
C PHE A 57 -3.09 -0.99 -8.26
N ASN A 58 -2.92 0.12 -9.01
CA ASN A 58 -1.59 0.68 -9.26
C ASN A 58 -0.94 1.22 -7.98
N THR A 59 -1.75 1.78 -7.07
CA THR A 59 -1.31 2.24 -5.74
C THR A 59 -0.83 1.07 -4.89
N PHE A 60 -1.56 -0.05 -4.92
CA PHE A 60 -1.16 -1.29 -4.28
C PHE A 60 0.18 -1.80 -4.81
N ILE A 61 0.32 -1.92 -6.13
CA ILE A 61 1.55 -2.42 -6.77
C ILE A 61 2.72 -1.50 -6.43
N PHE A 62 2.52 -0.18 -6.41
CA PHE A 62 3.55 0.77 -6.01
C PHE A 62 3.96 0.61 -4.55
N ALA A 63 2.99 0.48 -3.64
CA ALA A 63 3.27 0.26 -2.23
C ALA A 63 4.06 -1.04 -2.00
N TYR A 64 3.68 -2.11 -2.70
CA TYR A 64 4.37 -3.39 -2.70
C TYR A 64 5.78 -3.30 -3.30
N ALA A 65 5.97 -2.60 -4.42
CA ALA A 65 7.28 -2.37 -5.01
C ALA A 65 8.20 -1.51 -4.13
N CYS A 66 7.62 -0.58 -3.37
CA CYS A 66 8.32 0.28 -2.44
C CYS A 66 8.81 -0.47 -1.19
N THR A 67 8.06 -1.48 -0.74
CA THR A 67 8.32 -2.23 0.50
C THR A 67 9.03 -3.55 0.26
N LEU A 68 8.57 -4.36 -0.68
CA LEU A 68 9.06 -5.72 -0.91
C LEU A 68 10.17 -5.74 -1.98
N PRO A 69 11.34 -6.35 -1.71
CA PRO A 69 12.49 -6.31 -2.62
C PRO A 69 12.31 -7.15 -3.90
N PHE A 70 11.37 -8.10 -3.91
CA PHE A 70 11.13 -9.00 -5.03
C PHE A 70 10.09 -8.49 -6.03
N VAL A 71 9.18 -7.61 -5.62
CA VAL A 71 8.12 -7.07 -6.49
C VAL A 71 8.69 -6.31 -7.70
N PRO A 72 9.73 -5.46 -7.55
CA PRO A 72 10.38 -4.81 -8.69
C PRO A 72 11.10 -5.77 -9.66
N ARG A 73 11.33 -7.02 -9.24
CA ARG A 73 11.96 -8.05 -10.09
C ARG A 73 10.95 -8.81 -10.95
N SER A 74 9.65 -8.67 -10.68
CA SER A 74 8.61 -9.33 -11.47
C SER A 74 8.52 -8.76 -12.89
N GLU A 75 8.28 -9.62 -13.88
CA GLU A 75 8.10 -9.19 -15.27
C GLU A 75 6.91 -8.24 -15.42
N TYR A 76 5.81 -8.53 -14.71
CA TYR A 76 4.63 -7.68 -14.68
C TYR A 76 4.95 -6.24 -14.26
N TYR A 77 5.74 -6.06 -13.19
CA TYR A 77 6.16 -4.74 -12.74
C TYR A 77 7.06 -4.04 -13.76
N ARG A 78 8.00 -4.76 -14.39
CA ARG A 78 8.89 -4.20 -15.42
C ARG A 78 8.14 -3.74 -16.67
N ILE A 79 7.03 -4.42 -17.01
CA ILE A 79 6.15 -4.01 -18.11
C ILE A 79 5.36 -2.75 -17.72
N LEU A 80 4.81 -2.71 -16.50
CA LEU A 80 3.95 -1.61 -16.04
C LEU A 80 4.73 -0.32 -15.72
N TYR A 81 5.95 -0.46 -15.20
CA TYR A 81 6.83 0.61 -14.72
C TYR A 81 8.20 0.53 -15.38
N LYS A 82 8.20 0.39 -16.72
CA LYS A 82 9.42 0.41 -17.53
C LYS A 82 10.16 1.72 -17.23
N ASP A 83 11.34 1.61 -16.64
CA ASP A 83 12.24 2.73 -16.27
C ASP A 83 11.92 3.52 -14.97
N LEU A 84 10.90 3.14 -14.18
CA LEU A 84 10.61 3.81 -12.91
C LEU A 84 11.18 3.07 -11.70
N ASP A 85 12.25 3.60 -11.09
CA ASP A 85 12.67 3.18 -9.75
C ASP A 85 11.73 3.77 -8.69
N VAL A 86 10.70 3.01 -8.31
CA VAL A 86 9.68 3.42 -7.33
C VAL A 86 10.28 3.79 -5.97
N LYS A 87 11.32 3.10 -5.50
CA LYS A 87 11.96 3.40 -4.21
C LYS A 87 12.68 4.75 -4.24
N ARG A 88 13.24 5.14 -5.38
CA ARG A 88 13.85 6.47 -5.56
C ARG A 88 12.81 7.55 -5.83
N PHE A 89 11.73 7.22 -6.52
CA PHE A 89 10.64 8.15 -6.81
C PHE A 89 9.83 8.54 -5.56
N ALA A 90 9.62 7.58 -4.66
CA ALA A 90 8.84 7.76 -3.45
C ALA A 90 9.51 8.71 -2.44
N THR A 91 8.74 9.66 -1.94
CA THR A 91 9.09 10.52 -0.80
C THR A 91 9.13 9.71 0.50
N LEU A 92 9.74 10.26 1.55
CA LEU A 92 9.80 9.60 2.85
C LEU A 92 8.40 9.34 3.43
N PHE A 93 7.46 10.27 3.20
CA PHE A 93 6.06 10.10 3.57
C PHE A 93 5.39 8.96 2.80
N GLU A 94 5.51 8.91 1.47
CA GLU A 94 4.94 7.83 0.65
C GLU A 94 5.58 6.48 0.97
N LYS A 95 6.88 6.44 1.31
CA LYS A 95 7.53 5.24 1.83
C LYS A 95 6.86 4.79 3.13
N GLY A 96 6.73 5.68 4.10
CA GLY A 96 6.07 5.39 5.37
C GLY A 96 4.65 4.86 5.18
N ALA A 97 3.86 5.51 4.32
CA ALA A 97 2.51 5.06 3.99
C ALA A 97 2.51 3.71 3.26
N ALA A 98 3.47 3.44 2.36
CA ALA A 98 3.60 2.14 1.71
C ALA A 98 3.91 1.02 2.72
N TYR A 99 4.82 1.26 3.66
CA TYR A 99 5.11 0.34 4.75
C TYR A 99 3.88 0.11 5.62
N ALA A 100 3.21 1.17 6.06
CA ALA A 100 1.99 1.08 6.88
C ALA A 100 0.85 0.34 6.16
N MET A 101 0.73 0.51 4.83
CA MET A 101 -0.23 -0.23 4.02
C MET A 101 0.05 -1.73 4.06
N VAL A 102 1.29 -2.12 3.74
CA VAL A 102 1.68 -3.53 3.64
C VAL A 102 1.69 -4.22 5.00
N THR A 103 2.18 -3.54 6.05
CA THR A 103 2.15 -4.09 7.42
C THR A 103 0.73 -4.18 7.95
N GLY A 104 -0.14 -3.21 7.66
CA GLY A 104 -1.55 -3.27 8.04
C GLY A 104 -2.28 -4.48 7.44
N PHE A 105 -2.05 -4.77 6.15
CA PHE A 105 -2.54 -6.00 5.53
C PHE A 105 -1.97 -7.24 6.19
N LEU A 106 -0.66 -7.27 6.44
CA LEU A 106 0.00 -8.41 7.07
C LEU A 106 -0.57 -8.69 8.48
N VAL A 107 -0.76 -7.65 9.30
CA VAL A 107 -1.38 -7.77 10.64
C VAL A 107 -2.81 -8.31 10.53
N PHE A 108 -3.61 -7.81 9.58
CA PHE A 108 -4.96 -8.31 9.34
C PHE A 108 -4.96 -9.80 8.99
N PHE A 109 -4.15 -10.21 8.00
CA PHE A 109 -4.08 -11.61 7.56
C PHE A 109 -3.53 -12.56 8.61
N ILE A 110 -2.51 -12.14 9.38
CA ILE A 110 -1.96 -12.95 10.49
C ILE A 110 -2.97 -13.09 11.62
N SER A 111 -3.83 -12.09 11.85
CA SER A 111 -4.85 -12.16 12.91
C SER A 111 -6.01 -13.10 12.57
N ILE A 112 -6.29 -13.36 11.29
CA ILE A 112 -7.40 -14.24 10.85
C ILE A 112 -7.29 -15.67 11.41
N PRO A 113 -6.15 -16.39 11.29
CA PRO A 113 -5.98 -17.73 11.86
C PRO A 113 -6.31 -17.80 13.36
N PHE A 114 -6.05 -16.74 14.13
CA PHE A 114 -6.34 -16.73 15.57
C PHE A 114 -7.83 -16.80 15.87
N PHE A 115 -8.70 -16.27 14.99
CA PHE A 115 -10.15 -16.45 15.13
C PHE A 115 -10.62 -17.88 14.86
N TYR A 116 -9.91 -18.63 14.02
CA TYR A 116 -10.25 -20.02 13.71
C TYR A 116 -9.64 -21.01 14.70
N TRP A 117 -8.45 -20.72 15.24
CA TRP A 117 -7.73 -21.57 16.19
C TRP A 117 -8.13 -21.35 17.64
N PHE A 118 -8.51 -20.14 18.03
CA PHE A 118 -9.01 -19.84 19.37
C PHE A 118 -10.54 -19.81 19.40
N LYS A 119 -11.21 -20.65 18.60
CA LYS A 119 -12.64 -20.90 18.83
C LYS A 119 -12.81 -21.41 20.27
N PRO A 120 -13.80 -20.92 21.02
CA PRO A 120 -14.19 -21.56 22.28
C PRO A 120 -14.63 -23.00 22.06
#